data_AF-A0A2N6GB61-F1
#
_entry.id   AF-A0A2N6GB61-F1
#
_cell.length_a   1.000
_cell.length_b   1.000
_cell.length_c   1.000
_cell.angle_alpha   90.00
_cell.angle_beta   90.00
_cell.angle_gamma   90.00
#
_symmetry.space_group_name_H-M   'P 1'
#
loop_
_entity.id
_entity.type
_entity.pdbx_description
1 polymer ?
#
loop_
_entity_poly.entity_id
_entity_poly.type
_entity_poly.pdbx_seq_one_letter_code
_entity_poly.pdbx_strand_id
1 'polypeptide(L)'
;MIAMIALLGKFAIIDSTSVFIVPGELVKNREERLIVLNQVAKSVVEEVRGVNPDYVFTYKGHPIQKMNNGAWKRARKMAELTQVRVHDLKHTFGRRLRAAGVPLETRKVLLGHRNGEITSHYSAPELEKLLEAANRVCETLSGKSPALVVLKIKTATA
;
A
#
# COMPACT_ATOMS: atom_id res chain seq x y z
N MET A 1 5.38 -4.69 9.62
CA MET A 1 6.55 -3.94 9.12
C MET A 1 6.21 -3.04 7.93
N ILE A 2 5.63 -3.53 6.83
CA ILE A 2 5.37 -2.71 5.62
C ILE A 2 4.30 -1.61 5.81
N ALA A 3 3.38 -1.77 6.76
CA ALA A 3 2.39 -0.72 7.06
C ALA A 3 2.91 0.42 7.95
N MET A 4 4.10 0.27 8.54
CA MET A 4 4.75 1.33 9.32
C MET A 4 5.59 2.24 8.42
N ILE A 5 6.06 1.68 7.31
CA ILE A 5 7.01 2.25 6.36
C ILE A 5 6.41 3.39 5.54
N ALA A 6 5.10 3.36 5.24
CA ALA A 6 4.42 4.44 4.51
C ALA A 6 4.18 5.71 5.36
N LEU A 7 4.22 5.62 6.70
CA LEU A 7 3.98 6.76 7.59
C LEU A 7 5.25 7.60 7.85
N LEU A 8 6.42 7.05 7.52
CA LEU A 8 7.72 7.69 7.70
C LEU A 8 8.43 7.97 6.36
N GLY A 9 7.80 7.65 5.23
CA GLY A 9 8.33 7.94 3.91
C GLY A 9 8.25 9.43 3.59
N LYS A 10 9.25 9.94 2.86
CA LYS A 10 9.21 11.29 2.29
C LYS A 10 8.38 11.27 1.02
N PHE A 11 7.48 12.23 0.89
CA PHE A 11 6.71 12.42 -0.34
C PHE A 11 7.61 13.03 -1.41
N ALA A 12 7.53 12.52 -2.63
CA ALA A 12 8.25 13.05 -3.78
C ALA A 12 7.37 12.98 -5.04
N ILE A 13 7.70 13.81 -6.02
CA ILE A 13 7.12 13.76 -7.35
C ILE A 13 8.26 13.44 -8.32
N ILE A 14 8.12 12.33 -9.05
CA ILE A 14 9.08 11.88 -10.07
C ILE A 14 8.30 11.78 -11.38
N ASP A 15 8.69 12.55 -12.40
CA ASP A 15 8.03 12.57 -13.72
C ASP A 15 6.49 12.67 -13.64
N SER A 16 6.00 13.66 -12.88
CA SER A 16 4.56 13.89 -12.60
C SER A 16 3.84 12.79 -11.81
N THR A 17 4.54 11.75 -11.39
CA THR A 17 4.01 10.67 -10.56
C THR A 17 4.30 10.91 -9.08
N SER A 18 3.24 10.91 -8.27
CA SER A 18 3.34 11.05 -6.81
C SER A 18 3.78 9.73 -6.20
N VAL A 19 4.89 9.75 -5.46
CA VAL A 19 5.49 8.58 -4.83
C VAL A 19 5.84 8.86 -3.37
N PHE A 20 5.87 7.80 -2.56
CA PHE A 20 6.60 7.82 -1.30
C PHE A 20 7.94 7.13 -1.46
N ILE A 21 9.00 7.81 -1.04
CA ILE A 21 10.33 7.23 -0.90
C ILE A 21 10.51 6.91 0.57
N VAL A 22 10.74 5.63 0.86
CA VAL A 22 11.03 5.18 2.22
C VAL A 22 12.52 4.92 2.32
N PRO A 23 13.26 5.72 3.11
CA PRO A 23 14.69 5.54 3.29
C PRO A 23 15.03 4.12 3.73
N GLY A 24 16.12 3.58 3.19
CA GLY A 24 16.59 2.24 3.54
C GLY A 24 16.81 2.06 5.04
N GLU A 25 17.21 3.12 5.75
CA GLU A 25 17.39 3.15 7.20
C GLU A 25 16.15 2.72 8.00
N LEU A 26 14.96 2.93 7.42
CA LEU A 26 13.66 2.58 8.02
C LEU A 26 13.15 1.20 7.59
N VAL A 27 13.85 0.54 6.68
CA VAL A 27 13.51 -0.77 6.14
C VAL A 27 14.50 -1.80 6.69
N LYS A 28 14.00 -2.98 7.09
CA LYS A 28 14.82 -4.07 7.67
C LYS A 28 16.04 -4.46 6.82
N ASN A 29 16.03 -4.14 5.53
CA ASN A 29 17.03 -4.55 4.55
C ASN A 29 17.94 -3.42 4.07
N ARG A 30 17.83 -2.19 4.61
CA ARG A 30 18.67 -1.03 4.26
C ARG A 30 18.60 -0.54 2.81
N GLU A 31 17.67 -1.05 2.02
CA GLU A 31 17.41 -0.59 0.64
C GLU A 31 16.24 0.41 0.62
N GLU A 32 16.44 1.52 -0.09
CA GLU A 32 15.37 2.49 -0.32
C GLU A 32 14.21 1.84 -1.07
N ARG A 33 12.99 2.24 -0.69
CA ARG A 33 11.77 1.68 -1.26
C ARG A 33 10.90 2.78 -1.82
N LEU A 34 10.61 2.68 -3.11
CA LEU A 34 9.61 3.49 -3.78
C LEU A 34 8.23 2.86 -3.65
N ILE A 35 7.22 3.69 -3.37
CA ILE A 35 5.82 3.30 -3.31
C ILE A 35 5.03 4.25 -4.21
N VAL A 36 4.44 3.71 -5.27
CA VAL A 36 3.51 4.45 -6.13
C VAL A 36 2.17 4.69 -5.44
N LEU A 37 1.59 5.87 -5.68
CA LEU A 37 0.27 6.22 -5.18
C LEU A 37 -0.76 6.01 -6.28
N ASN A 38 -1.65 5.03 -6.09
CA ASN A 38 -2.83 4.93 -6.95
C ASN A 38 -3.75 6.15 -6.75
N GLN A 39 -4.72 6.33 -7.64
CA GLN A 39 -5.58 7.53 -7.66
C GLN A 39 -6.24 7.83 -6.30
N VAL A 40 -6.71 6.79 -5.58
CA VAL A 40 -7.36 6.94 -4.27
C VAL A 40 -6.35 7.38 -3.22
N ALA A 41 -5.19 6.73 -3.15
CA ALA A 41 -4.14 7.09 -2.22
C ALA A 41 -3.58 8.49 -2.50
N LYS A 42 -3.43 8.85 -3.77
CA LYS A 42 -3.03 10.19 -4.20
C LYS A 42 -4.03 11.24 -3.71
N SER A 43 -5.32 11.05 -3.94
CA SER A 43 -6.37 11.98 -3.47
C SER A 43 -6.28 12.23 -1.96
N VAL A 44 -6.17 11.16 -1.17
CA VAL A 44 -6.05 11.29 0.30
C VAL A 44 -4.79 12.03 0.71
N VAL A 45 -3.66 11.78 0.04
CA VAL A 45 -2.38 12.45 0.33
C VAL A 45 -2.47 13.94 -0.03
N GLU A 46 -3.05 14.28 -1.18
CA GLU A 46 -3.24 15.67 -1.61
C GLU A 46 -4.12 16.47 -0.64
N GLU A 47 -5.12 15.84 -0.03
CA GLU A 47 -5.99 16.48 0.98
C GLU A 47 -5.29 16.85 2.29
N VAL A 48 -4.23 16.11 2.67
CA VAL A 48 -3.60 16.25 3.99
C VAL A 48 -2.16 16.78 3.93
N ARG A 49 -1.51 16.75 2.77
CA ARG A 49 -0.15 17.27 2.60
C ARG A 49 -0.12 18.79 2.72
N GLY A 50 1.04 19.34 3.08
CA GLY A 50 1.23 20.78 3.28
C GLY A 50 0.94 21.27 4.71
N VAL A 51 0.35 20.42 5.57
CA VAL A 51 0.17 20.72 7.01
C VAL A 51 1.50 20.69 7.77
N ASN A 52 2.43 19.83 7.36
CA ASN A 52 3.78 19.73 7.91
C ASN A 52 4.79 19.72 6.74
N PRO A 53 5.96 20.37 6.89
CA PRO A 53 6.94 20.49 5.81
C PRO A 53 7.55 19.15 5.39
N ASP A 54 7.68 18.19 6.31
CA ASP A 54 8.43 16.96 6.09
C ASP A 54 7.55 15.71 6.00
N TYR A 55 6.38 15.71 6.64
CA TYR A 55 5.55 14.52 6.82
C TYR A 55 4.10 14.74 6.39
N VAL A 56 3.57 13.79 5.60
CA VAL A 56 2.16 13.82 5.15
C VAL A 56 1.19 13.48 6.28
N PHE A 57 1.52 12.50 7.13
CA PHE A 57 0.66 12.06 8.23
C PHE A 57 1.24 12.46 9.58
N THR A 58 0.69 13.51 10.18
CA THR A 58 1.10 14.01 11.49
C THR A 58 -0.05 14.04 12.49
N TYR A 59 0.29 14.05 13.77
CA TYR A 59 -0.64 14.28 14.87
C TYR A 59 0.04 15.21 15.89
N LYS A 60 -0.59 16.36 16.16
CA LYS A 60 -0.03 17.43 17.00
C LYS A 60 1.38 17.84 16.56
N GLY A 61 1.59 17.98 15.26
CA GLY A 61 2.88 18.38 14.67
C GLY A 61 3.94 17.28 14.60
N HIS A 62 3.70 16.11 15.18
CA HIS A 62 4.65 14.99 15.16
C HIS A 62 4.24 13.92 14.14
N PRO A 63 5.20 13.26 13.46
CA PRO A 63 4.90 12.18 12.52
C PRO A 63 4.24 11.00 13.23
N ILE A 64 3.26 10.38 12.57
CA ILE A 64 2.62 9.18 13.09
C ILE A 64 3.60 8.01 12.97
N GLN A 65 4.09 7.49 14.09
CA GLN A 65 5.11 6.44 14.08
C GLN A 65 4.55 5.03 13.81
N LYS A 66 3.28 4.79 14.11
CA LYS A 66 2.65 3.45 14.00
C LYS A 66 1.22 3.56 13.49
N MET A 67 0.88 2.73 12.49
CA MET A 67 -0.47 2.67 11.94
C MET A 67 -1.47 2.02 12.91
N ASN A 68 -1.06 1.02 13.68
CA ASN A 68 -1.93 0.34 14.67
C ASN A 68 -2.09 1.18 15.96
N ASN A 69 -2.60 2.40 15.82
CA ASN A 69 -2.80 3.35 16.90
C ASN A 69 -4.29 3.48 17.28
N GLY A 70 -4.62 4.40 18.19
CA GLY A 70 -6.00 4.66 18.61
C GLY A 70 -6.93 5.09 17.47
N ALA A 71 -6.44 5.88 16.50
CA ALA A 71 -7.24 6.30 15.35
C ALA A 71 -7.63 5.10 14.48
N TRP A 72 -6.68 4.20 14.19
CA TRP A 72 -6.97 2.94 13.48
C TRP A 72 -7.98 2.05 14.19
N LYS A 73 -7.86 1.91 15.52
CA LYS A 73 -8.81 1.13 16.32
C LYS A 73 -10.23 1.72 16.27
N ARG A 74 -10.36 3.06 16.35
CA ARG A 74 -11.65 3.75 16.23
C ARG A 74 -12.24 3.62 14.83
N ALA A 75 -11.45 3.88 13.79
CA ALA A 75 -11.89 3.78 12.40
C ALA A 75 -12.44 2.39 12.07
N ARG A 76 -11.76 1.32 12.52
CA ARG A 76 -12.26 -0.05 12.36
C ARG A 76 -13.55 -0.32 13.10
N LYS A 77 -13.74 0.23 14.30
CA LYS A 77 -14.99 0.08 15.05
C LYS A 77 -16.15 0.76 14.34
N MET A 78 -15.93 1.98 13.83
CA MET A 78 -16.93 2.74 13.07
C MET A 78 -17.32 2.06 11.77
N ALA A 79 -16.36 1.37 11.12
CA ALA A 79 -16.60 0.61 9.91
C ALA A 79 -17.09 -0.84 10.16
N GLU A 80 -17.34 -1.23 11.42
CA GLU A 80 -17.73 -2.60 11.80
C GLU A 80 -16.70 -3.70 11.43
N LEU A 81 -15.43 -3.33 11.27
CA LEU A 81 -14.32 -4.20 10.86
C LEU A 81 -13.37 -4.50 12.03
N THR A 82 -13.92 -4.85 13.20
CA THR A 82 -13.14 -5.00 14.45
C THR A 82 -12.04 -6.08 14.38
N GLN A 83 -12.24 -7.12 13.58
CA GLN A 83 -11.30 -8.23 13.38
C GLN A 83 -10.17 -7.93 12.37
N VAL A 84 -10.33 -6.91 11.52
CA VAL A 84 -9.37 -6.62 10.44
C VAL A 84 -8.08 -6.06 11.01
N ARG A 85 -6.94 -6.71 10.75
CA ARG A 85 -5.61 -6.23 11.14
C ARG A 85 -5.04 -5.34 10.04
N VAL A 86 -4.10 -4.48 10.41
CA VAL A 86 -3.39 -3.61 9.43
C VAL A 86 -2.76 -4.44 8.30
N HIS A 87 -2.23 -5.63 8.62
CA HIS A 87 -1.64 -6.54 7.66
C HIS A 87 -2.65 -7.13 6.66
N ASP A 88 -3.91 -7.26 7.06
CA ASP A 88 -4.97 -7.79 6.20
C ASP A 88 -5.29 -6.81 5.05
N LEU A 89 -5.07 -5.51 5.25
CA LEU A 89 -5.17 -4.52 4.16
C LEU A 89 -4.14 -4.80 3.07
N LYS A 90 -2.89 -5.10 3.45
CA LYS A 90 -1.83 -5.49 2.50
C LYS A 90 -2.21 -6.77 1.75
N HIS A 91 -2.73 -7.78 2.46
CA HIS A 91 -3.19 -9.01 1.83
C HIS A 91 -4.36 -8.76 0.87
N THR A 92 -5.31 -7.90 1.25
CA THR A 92 -6.45 -7.51 0.42
C THR A 92 -5.99 -6.82 -0.86
N PHE A 93 -5.05 -5.87 -0.76
CA PHE A 93 -4.45 -5.23 -1.92
C PHE A 93 -3.80 -6.24 -2.87
N GLY A 94 -2.99 -7.16 -2.35
CA GLY A 94 -2.38 -8.23 -3.15
C GLY A 94 -3.39 -9.17 -3.83
N ARG A 95 -4.50 -9.49 -3.16
CA ARG A 95 -5.60 -10.27 -3.73
C ARG A 95 -6.33 -9.51 -4.84
N ARG A 96 -6.62 -8.22 -4.64
CA ARG A 96 -7.27 -7.38 -5.65
C ARG A 96 -6.39 -7.20 -6.89
N LEU A 97 -5.09 -6.97 -6.72
CA LEU A 97 -4.15 -6.96 -7.84
C LEU A 97 -4.18 -8.28 -8.62
N ARG A 98 -4.24 -9.42 -7.92
CA ARG A 98 -4.35 -10.73 -8.57
C ARG A 98 -5.65 -10.85 -9.38
N ALA A 99 -6.76 -10.44 -8.79
CA ALA A 99 -8.07 -10.48 -9.44
C ALA A 99 -8.13 -9.56 -10.67
N ALA A 100 -7.42 -8.43 -10.63
CA ALA A 100 -7.27 -7.49 -11.73
C ALA A 100 -6.24 -7.93 -12.80
N GLY A 101 -5.77 -9.19 -12.76
CA GLY A 101 -4.85 -9.74 -13.76
C GLY A 101 -3.41 -9.24 -13.68
N VAL A 102 -3.01 -8.59 -12.57
CA VAL A 102 -1.64 -8.05 -12.45
C VAL A 102 -0.63 -9.20 -12.27
N PRO A 103 0.46 -9.26 -13.07
CA PRO A 103 1.48 -10.30 -12.99
C PRO A 103 2.11 -10.43 -11.59
N LEU A 104 2.57 -11.64 -11.24
CA LEU A 104 3.14 -11.91 -9.92
C LEU A 104 4.34 -11.02 -9.60
N GLU A 105 5.23 -10.78 -10.58
CA GLU A 105 6.42 -9.95 -10.41
C GLU A 105 6.05 -8.49 -10.06
N THR A 106 5.15 -7.88 -10.83
CA THR A 106 4.62 -6.54 -10.53
C THR A 106 3.92 -6.48 -9.17
N ARG A 107 3.17 -7.53 -8.80
CA ARG A 107 2.54 -7.62 -7.48
C ARG A 107 3.57 -7.69 -6.35
N LYS A 108 4.68 -8.41 -6.52
CA LYS A 108 5.78 -8.46 -5.54
C LYS A 108 6.36 -7.06 -5.34
N VAL A 109 6.63 -6.32 -6.42
CA VAL A 109 7.13 -4.94 -6.36
C VAL A 109 6.15 -4.02 -5.64
N LEU A 110 4.86 -4.02 -6.02
CA LEU A 110 3.83 -3.18 -5.38
C LEU A 110 3.60 -3.53 -3.89
N LEU A 111 3.69 -4.81 -3.52
CA LEU A 111 3.65 -5.25 -2.12
C LEU A 111 5.00 -5.03 -1.41
N GLY A 112 6.02 -4.57 -2.15
CA GLY A 112 7.44 -4.50 -1.84
C GLY A 112 7.93 -5.71 -1.07
N HIS A 113 7.70 -6.85 -1.71
CA HIS A 113 8.55 -8.01 -1.57
C HIS A 113 9.83 -7.75 -2.36
N ARG A 114 10.94 -8.25 -1.83
CA ARG A 114 12.24 -8.17 -2.48
C ARG A 114 12.17 -8.93 -3.81
N ASN A 115 12.37 -8.22 -4.91
CA ASN A 115 12.97 -8.84 -6.09
C ASN A 115 14.47 -8.60 -5.90
N GLY A 116 15.26 -9.66 -5.76
CA GLY A 116 16.67 -9.61 -5.37
C GLY A 116 17.61 -8.83 -6.31
N GLU A 117 17.08 -8.14 -7.31
CA GLU A 117 17.81 -7.46 -8.38
C GLU A 117 17.38 -6.01 -8.63
N ILE A 118 16.31 -5.51 -7.98
CA ILE A 118 15.81 -4.14 -8.25
C ILE A 118 16.36 -3.18 -7.20
N THR A 119 17.64 -2.83 -7.35
CA THR A 119 18.27 -1.74 -6.60
C THR A 119 18.16 -0.43 -7.38
N SER A 120 17.52 0.55 -6.73
CA SER A 120 17.83 1.99 -6.79
C SER A 120 17.48 2.81 -8.03
N HIS A 121 17.09 2.22 -9.16
CA HIS A 121 16.70 3.00 -10.36
C HIS A 121 15.40 2.50 -10.96
N TYR A 122 14.32 3.27 -10.78
CA TYR A 122 13.10 3.12 -11.57
C TYR A 122 13.17 4.10 -12.73
N SER A 123 13.05 3.60 -13.96
CA SER A 123 12.83 4.46 -15.12
C SER A 123 11.39 5.01 -15.11
N ALA A 124 11.16 6.16 -15.74
CA ALA A 124 9.82 6.74 -15.85
C ALA A 124 8.78 5.74 -16.44
N PRO A 125 9.10 4.94 -17.48
CA PRO A 125 8.15 3.95 -18.01
C PRO A 125 7.85 2.80 -17.02
N GLU A 126 8.81 2.41 -16.18
CA GLU A 126 8.57 1.41 -15.13
C GLU A 126 7.65 1.96 -14.05
N LEU A 127 7.84 3.22 -13.68
CA LEU A 127 6.99 3.91 -12.72
C LEU A 127 5.54 4.03 -13.21
N GLU A 128 5.37 4.38 -14.48
CA GLU A 128 4.07 4.45 -15.15
C GLU A 128 3.38 3.07 -15.17
N LYS A 129 4.10 1.99 -15.50
CA LYS A 129 3.56 0.62 -15.45
C LYS A 129 3.13 0.20 -14.04
N LEU A 130 3.92 0.57 -13.02
CA LEU A 130 3.55 0.31 -11.62
C LEU A 130 2.31 1.09 -11.20
N LEU A 131 2.21 2.34 -11.63
CA LEU A 131 1.04 3.19 -11.37
C LEU A 131 -0.22 2.64 -12.06
N GLU A 132 -0.14 2.28 -13.34
CA GLU A 132 -1.23 1.64 -14.08
C GLU A 132 -1.70 0.37 -13.36
N ALA A 133 -0.77 -0.52 -13.00
CA ALA A 133 -1.10 -1.74 -12.28
C ALA A 133 -1.76 -1.49 -10.91
N ALA A 134 -1.31 -0.46 -10.18
CA ALA A 134 -1.90 -0.07 -8.91
C ALA A 134 -3.32 0.53 -9.07
N ASN A 135 -3.58 1.23 -10.19
CA ASN A 135 -4.87 1.83 -10.51
C ASN A 135 -5.93 0.81 -10.93
N ARG A 136 -5.56 -0.35 -11.51
CA ARG A 136 -6.51 -1.44 -11.83
C ARG A 136 -7.32 -1.94 -10.61
N VAL A 137 -6.78 -1.78 -9.40
CA VAL A 137 -7.49 -2.09 -8.14
C VAL A 137 -8.60 -1.08 -7.83
N CYS A 138 -8.52 0.13 -8.38
CA CYS A 138 -9.52 1.17 -8.19
C CYS A 138 -10.67 1.01 -9.18
N GLU A 139 -10.41 0.52 -10.40
CA GLU A 139 -11.43 0.26 -11.42
C GLU A 139 -12.40 -0.87 -11.03
N THR A 140 -11.90 -1.87 -10.31
CA THR A 140 -12.69 -3.01 -9.80
C THR A 140 -13.66 -2.65 -8.67
N LEU A 141 -13.66 -1.40 -8.20
CA LEU A 141 -14.68 -0.83 -7.32
C LEU A 141 -16.02 -0.60 -8.05
N SER A 142 -16.03 -0.66 -9.39
CA SER A 142 -17.26 -0.69 -10.19
C SER A 142 -17.95 -2.07 -10.09
N GLY A 143 -18.56 -2.35 -8.94
CA GLY A 143 -19.63 -3.34 -8.72
C GLY A 143 -19.34 -4.85 -8.95
N LYS A 144 -18.18 -5.25 -9.49
CA LYS A 144 -17.90 -6.64 -9.89
C LYS A 144 -16.65 -7.23 -9.24
N SER A 145 -16.37 -6.91 -7.97
CA SER A 145 -15.35 -7.66 -7.24
C SER A 145 -15.81 -9.12 -7.11
N PRO A 146 -15.09 -10.11 -7.66
CA PRO A 146 -15.50 -11.50 -7.59
C PRO A 146 -15.61 -11.90 -6.13
N ALA A 147 -16.78 -12.42 -5.75
CA ALA A 147 -17.05 -12.89 -4.41
C ALA A 147 -15.95 -13.88 -3.98
N LEU A 148 -15.38 -13.67 -2.79
CA LEU A 148 -14.45 -14.62 -2.19
C LEU A 148 -15.19 -15.96 -2.02
N VAL A 149 -14.87 -16.95 -2.85
CA VAL A 149 -15.33 -18.32 -2.64
C VAL A 149 -14.43 -18.95 -1.58
N VAL A 150 -14.98 -19.19 -0.38
CA VAL A 150 -14.33 -20.01 0.64
C VAL A 150 -14.61 -21.47 0.31
N LEU A 151 -13.62 -22.18 -0.21
CA LEU A 151 -13.70 -23.64 -0.34
C LEU A 151 -13.54 -24.26 1.06
N LYS A 152 -14.64 -24.68 1.67
CA LYS A 152 -14.61 -25.56 2.85
C LYS A 152 -14.26 -26.97 2.39
N ILE A 153 -13.01 -27.37 2.60
CA ILE A 153 -12.62 -28.77 2.44
C ILE A 153 -13.17 -29.51 3.66
N LYS A 154 -14.13 -30.43 3.46
CA LYS A 154 -14.50 -31.40 4.49
C LYS A 154 -13.36 -32.41 4.58
N THR A 155 -12.65 -32.43 5.69
CA THR A 155 -11.83 -33.59 6.06
C THR A 155 -12.77 -34.77 6.28
N ALA A 156 -12.65 -35.80 5.45
CA ALA A 156 -13.30 -37.09 5.68
C ALA A 156 -12.68 -37.70 6.95
N THR A 157 -13.48 -37.85 7.99
CA THR A 157 -13.15 -38.70 9.14
C THR A 157 -13.15 -40.15 8.68
N ALA A 158 -11.99 -40.80 8.80
CA ALA A 158 -11.86 -42.26 8.73
C ALA A 158 -12.34 -42.90 10.04
#